data_AF-U2XNY1-F1
#
_entry.id   AF-U2XNY1-F1
#
_cell.length_a   1.000
_cell.length_b   1.000
_cell.length_c   1.000
_cell.angle_alpha   90.00
_cell.angle_beta   90.00
_cell.angle_gamma   90.00
#
_symmetry.space_group_name_H-M   'P 1'
#
loop_
_entity.id
_entity.type
_entity.pdbx_description
1 polymer ?
#
loop_
_entity_poly.entity_id
_entity_poly.type
_entity_poly.pdbx_seq_one_letter_code
_entity_poly.pdbx_strand_id
1 'polypeptide(L)'
;MSEKFGYYKPRNITFILEFLRKLGISRGTIRRQIQKIWERLGYEVVDATIHGIKYRLNISENTTDAKILTTSKFYDLKEIDALECEGHKSQKDKVFIDIGANTGHYSLSLAKRGFTKIIAIEPNPPTLELLNFNVSINDLDEIITIVPLCIGQGDKVPFYCGSGLGTASVIRENSDNTPPIYVETETLINILNNQNIIKIDSMKIDIEGFEDQALFPFF
;
A
#
# COMPACT_ATOMS: atom_id res chain seq x y z
N MET A 1 -10.98 11.13 -5.28
CA MET A 1 -11.87 9.99 -4.91
C MET A 1 -12.63 10.26 -3.60
N SER A 2 -13.35 11.38 -3.50
CA SER A 2 -13.92 11.91 -2.23
C SER A 2 -15.23 11.28 -1.75
N GLU A 3 -15.77 10.31 -2.49
CA GLU A 3 -17.07 9.72 -2.17
C GLU A 3 -17.02 8.83 -0.92
N LYS A 4 -18.14 8.68 -0.21
CA LYS A 4 -18.20 7.81 0.97
C LYS A 4 -17.94 6.34 0.59
N PHE A 5 -17.40 5.56 1.54
CA PHE A 5 -17.20 4.12 1.33
C PHE A 5 -18.52 3.44 1.00
N GLY A 6 -18.52 2.61 -0.04
CA GLY A 6 -19.69 1.94 -0.60
C GLY A 6 -20.22 2.59 -1.88
N TYR A 7 -19.76 3.78 -2.24
CA TYR A 7 -20.09 4.40 -3.53
C TYR A 7 -19.60 3.54 -4.70
N TYR A 8 -18.38 2.98 -4.60
CA TYR A 8 -17.80 2.10 -5.61
C TYR A 8 -18.06 0.62 -5.33
N LYS A 9 -19.16 0.30 -4.65
CA LYS A 9 -19.50 -1.09 -4.33
C LYS A 9 -19.84 -1.86 -5.62
N PRO A 10 -19.27 -3.06 -5.84
CA PRO A 10 -19.60 -3.87 -7.00
C PRO A 10 -21.08 -4.22 -7.11
N ARG A 11 -21.62 -4.27 -8.33
CA ARG A 11 -23.00 -4.72 -8.62
C ARG A 11 -23.10 -6.24 -8.65
N ASN A 12 -24.33 -6.76 -8.56
CA ASN A 12 -24.66 -8.19 -8.47
C ASN A 12 -23.96 -9.10 -9.48
N ILE A 13 -23.63 -8.62 -10.69
CA ILE A 13 -22.96 -9.44 -11.72
C ILE A 13 -21.55 -9.89 -11.31
N THR A 14 -20.90 -9.16 -10.40
CA THR A 14 -19.56 -9.45 -9.89
C THR A 14 -19.55 -10.52 -8.80
N PHE A 15 -20.73 -10.92 -8.29
CA PHE A 15 -20.86 -11.98 -7.29
C PHE A 15 -20.18 -13.28 -7.72
N ILE A 16 -20.25 -13.63 -9.02
CA ILE A 16 -19.58 -14.80 -9.56
C ILE A 16 -18.06 -14.67 -9.44
N LEU A 17 -17.50 -13.50 -9.71
CA LEU A 17 -16.05 -13.25 -9.60
C LEU A 17 -15.60 -13.33 -8.14
N GLU A 18 -16.37 -12.74 -7.24
CA GLU A 18 -16.12 -12.86 -5.79
C GLU A 18 -16.26 -14.30 -5.30
N PHE A 19 -17.22 -15.05 -5.83
CA PHE A 19 -17.43 -16.45 -5.49
C PHE A 19 -16.27 -17.33 -5.97
N LEU A 20 -15.82 -17.17 -7.22
CA LEU A 20 -14.64 -17.86 -7.76
C LEU A 20 -13.38 -17.57 -6.94
N ARG A 21 -13.23 -16.32 -6.49
CA ARG A 21 -12.16 -15.92 -5.57
C ARG A 21 -12.28 -16.66 -4.23
N LYS A 22 -13.46 -16.63 -3.59
CA LYS A 22 -13.71 -17.32 -2.31
C LYS A 22 -13.48 -18.84 -2.40
N LEU A 23 -13.73 -19.45 -3.57
CA LEU A 23 -13.48 -20.86 -3.82
C LEU A 23 -12.01 -21.24 -4.03
N GLY A 24 -11.07 -20.28 -4.04
CA GLY A 24 -9.65 -20.60 -4.23
C GLY A 24 -9.19 -20.63 -5.68
N ILE A 25 -10.08 -20.38 -6.65
CA ILE A 25 -9.87 -20.63 -8.09
C ILE A 25 -9.07 -19.50 -8.74
N SER A 26 -9.19 -18.27 -8.23
CA SER A 26 -8.46 -17.11 -8.75
C SER A 26 -6.97 -17.16 -8.37
N ARG A 27 -6.16 -17.78 -9.25
CA ARG A 27 -4.69 -17.91 -9.15
C ARG A 27 -4.04 -17.84 -10.53
N GLY A 28 -2.75 -17.47 -10.58
CA GLY A 28 -1.95 -17.48 -11.82
C GLY A 28 -2.62 -16.76 -12.99
N THR A 29 -2.77 -17.44 -14.12
CA THR A 29 -3.42 -16.91 -15.33
C THR A 29 -4.91 -16.63 -15.15
N ILE A 30 -5.62 -17.43 -14.33
CA ILE A 30 -7.05 -17.23 -14.04
C ILE A 30 -7.26 -15.91 -13.31
N ARG A 31 -6.38 -15.57 -12.36
CA ARG A 31 -6.40 -14.27 -11.66
C ARG A 31 -6.31 -13.10 -12.65
N ARG A 32 -5.39 -13.18 -13.61
CA ARG A 32 -5.22 -12.15 -14.66
C ARG A 32 -6.47 -12.04 -15.55
N GLN A 33 -7.12 -13.17 -15.86
CA GLN A 33 -8.38 -13.15 -16.60
C GLN A 33 -9.51 -12.50 -15.79
N ILE A 34 -9.63 -12.84 -14.50
CA ILE A 34 -10.61 -12.23 -13.61
C ILE A 34 -10.40 -10.71 -13.53
N GLN A 35 -9.16 -10.26 -13.36
CA GLN A 35 -8.83 -8.83 -13.39
C GLN A 35 -9.29 -8.15 -14.69
N LYS A 36 -8.99 -8.73 -15.85
CA LYS A 36 -9.47 -8.22 -17.15
C LYS A 36 -10.99 -8.20 -17.27
N ILE A 37 -11.70 -9.12 -16.62
CA ILE A 37 -13.17 -9.12 -16.60
C ILE A 37 -13.67 -7.92 -15.77
N TRP A 38 -13.06 -7.62 -14.62
CA TRP A 38 -13.38 -6.42 -13.83
C TRP A 38 -13.21 -5.14 -14.66
N GLU A 39 -12.07 -5.00 -15.35
CA GLU A 39 -11.78 -3.86 -16.23
C GLU A 39 -12.81 -3.75 -17.37
N ARG A 40 -13.13 -4.86 -18.05
CA ARG A 40 -14.14 -4.89 -19.13
C ARG A 40 -15.55 -4.56 -18.67
N LEU A 41 -15.87 -4.82 -17.41
CA LEU A 41 -17.14 -4.45 -16.80
C LEU A 41 -17.18 -2.97 -16.38
N GLY A 42 -16.10 -2.22 -16.60
CA GLY A 42 -15.98 -0.79 -16.30
C GLY A 42 -15.65 -0.49 -14.84
N TYR A 43 -15.11 -1.47 -14.10
CA TYR A 43 -14.63 -1.22 -12.73
C TYR A 43 -13.16 -0.81 -12.75
N GLU A 44 -12.94 0.47 -12.49
CA GLU A 44 -11.61 1.05 -12.27
C GLU A 44 -11.32 1.14 -10.77
N VAL A 45 -12.29 1.62 -10.00
CA VAL A 45 -12.24 1.71 -8.54
C VAL A 45 -13.29 0.80 -7.92
N VAL A 46 -12.92 0.09 -6.85
CA VAL A 46 -13.77 -0.87 -6.16
C VAL A 46 -13.68 -0.68 -4.64
N ASP A 47 -14.84 -0.54 -4.00
CA ASP A 47 -14.97 -0.61 -2.54
C ASP A 47 -15.28 -2.06 -2.11
N ALA A 48 -14.37 -2.68 -1.36
CA ALA A 48 -14.50 -4.07 -0.93
C ALA A 48 -14.07 -4.28 0.54
N THR A 49 -14.62 -5.31 1.18
CA THR A 49 -14.15 -5.76 2.51
C THR A 49 -13.47 -7.11 2.36
N ILE A 50 -12.17 -7.14 2.61
CA ILE A 50 -11.30 -8.30 2.35
C ILE A 50 -10.59 -8.65 3.67
N HIS A 51 -10.81 -9.87 4.17
CA HIS A 51 -10.31 -10.31 5.50
C HIS A 51 -10.68 -9.32 6.64
N GLY A 52 -11.87 -8.71 6.49
CA GLY A 52 -12.43 -7.74 7.43
C GLY A 52 -11.76 -6.38 7.44
N ILE A 53 -10.87 -6.08 6.49
CA ILE A 53 -10.34 -4.74 6.24
C ILE A 53 -11.15 -4.13 5.09
N LYS A 54 -11.58 -2.89 5.24
CA LYS A 54 -12.26 -2.15 4.17
C LYS A 54 -11.20 -1.51 3.28
N TYR A 55 -11.38 -1.61 1.97
CA TYR A 55 -10.49 -0.99 1.00
C TYR A 55 -11.31 -0.30 -0.09
N ARG A 56 -10.86 0.89 -0.47
CA ARG A 56 -11.03 1.44 -1.82
C ARG A 56 -9.79 1.13 -2.62
N LEU A 57 -9.98 0.41 -3.73
CA LEU A 57 -8.91 -0.14 -4.55
C LEU A 57 -9.03 0.42 -5.97
N ASN A 58 -7.97 1.01 -6.51
CA ASN A 58 -7.85 1.38 -7.92
C ASN A 58 -7.24 0.20 -8.70
N ILE A 59 -8.10 -0.68 -9.18
CA ILE A 59 -7.68 -1.94 -9.79
C ILE A 59 -7.22 -1.81 -11.25
N SER A 60 -7.49 -0.68 -11.90
CA SER A 60 -7.02 -0.40 -13.26
C SER A 60 -5.59 0.13 -13.28
N GLU A 61 -5.24 0.98 -12.33
CA GLU A 61 -3.93 1.67 -12.33
C GLU A 61 -2.97 1.11 -11.28
N ASN A 62 -3.45 0.37 -10.28
CA ASN A 62 -2.61 -0.19 -9.22
C ASN A 62 -2.61 -1.72 -9.22
N THR A 63 -1.43 -2.30 -9.49
CA THR A 63 -1.28 -3.76 -9.61
C THR A 63 -1.45 -4.47 -8.27
N THR A 64 -1.06 -3.84 -7.16
CA THR A 64 -1.23 -4.37 -5.80
C THR A 64 -2.70 -4.38 -5.43
N ASP A 65 -3.43 -3.30 -5.69
CA ASP A 65 -4.88 -3.24 -5.49
C ASP A 65 -5.63 -4.32 -6.25
N ALA A 66 -5.29 -4.50 -7.53
CA ALA A 66 -5.85 -5.57 -8.34
C ALA A 66 -5.56 -6.95 -7.75
N LYS A 67 -4.35 -7.19 -7.23
CA LYS A 67 -4.00 -8.46 -6.56
C LYS A 67 -4.78 -8.63 -5.25
N ILE A 68 -4.94 -7.58 -4.44
CA ILE A 68 -5.74 -7.63 -3.20
C ILE A 68 -7.17 -8.04 -3.52
N LEU A 69 -7.80 -7.39 -4.51
CA LEU A 69 -9.18 -7.70 -4.90
C LEU A 69 -9.32 -9.12 -5.46
N THR A 70 -8.39 -9.54 -6.32
CA THR A 70 -8.58 -10.76 -7.13
C THR A 70 -7.97 -12.01 -6.50
N THR A 71 -7.04 -11.90 -5.55
CA THR A 71 -6.39 -13.08 -4.97
C THR A 71 -7.37 -13.85 -4.07
N SER A 72 -7.37 -15.17 -4.25
CA SER A 72 -8.25 -16.05 -3.49
C SER A 72 -7.85 -16.17 -2.02
N LYS A 73 -6.55 -16.17 -1.76
CA LYS A 73 -5.96 -16.11 -0.43
C LYS A 73 -5.78 -14.66 -0.02
N PHE A 74 -5.51 -14.43 1.25
CA PHE A 74 -5.01 -13.13 1.68
C PHE A 74 -3.66 -12.87 0.98
N TYR A 75 -3.61 -11.79 0.21
CA TYR A 75 -2.44 -11.40 -0.56
C TYR A 75 -1.28 -11.12 0.41
N ASP A 76 -0.09 -11.65 0.09
CA ASP A 76 1.13 -11.57 0.91
C ASP A 76 0.99 -12.04 2.37
N LEU A 77 0.02 -12.94 2.63
CA LEU A 77 -0.22 -13.49 3.98
C LEU A 77 1.04 -13.99 4.67
N LYS A 78 1.90 -14.72 3.95
CA LYS A 78 3.13 -15.29 4.55
C LYS A 78 4.10 -14.21 5.03
N GLU A 79 4.20 -13.12 4.29
CA GLU A 79 5.08 -12.00 4.63
C GLU A 79 4.50 -11.19 5.78
N ILE A 80 3.19 -10.94 5.76
CA ILE A 80 2.47 -10.30 6.86
C ILE A 80 2.59 -11.14 8.14
N ASP A 81 2.42 -12.46 8.05
CA ASP A 81 2.59 -13.38 9.19
C ASP A 81 4.03 -13.33 9.72
N ALA A 82 5.05 -13.26 8.84
CA ALA A 82 6.45 -13.16 9.27
C ALA A 82 6.75 -11.83 9.97
N LEU A 83 6.26 -10.71 9.43
CA LEU A 83 6.37 -9.38 10.05
C LEU A 83 5.68 -9.34 11.41
N GLU A 84 4.49 -9.96 11.53
CA GLU A 84 3.82 -10.08 12.82
C GLU A 84 4.63 -10.92 13.82
N CYS A 85 5.11 -12.10 13.40
CA CYS A 85 5.86 -13.07 14.22
C CYS A 85 7.12 -12.46 14.84
N GLU A 86 7.93 -11.75 14.07
CA GLU A 86 9.14 -11.11 14.62
C GLU A 86 8.82 -10.01 15.64
N GLY A 87 7.67 -9.33 15.48
CA GLY A 87 7.18 -8.36 16.45
C GLY A 87 6.66 -8.95 17.77
N HIS A 88 6.47 -10.27 17.90
CA HIS A 88 5.98 -10.90 19.13
C HIS A 88 6.95 -10.85 20.32
N LYS A 89 8.21 -10.46 20.12
CA LYS A 89 9.17 -10.29 21.21
C LYS A 89 8.78 -9.14 22.16
N SER A 90 7.96 -8.18 21.70
CA SER A 90 7.42 -7.08 22.51
C SER A 90 5.93 -7.30 22.82
N GLN A 91 5.56 -7.45 24.09
CA GLN A 91 4.15 -7.63 24.50
C GLN A 91 3.35 -6.32 24.57
N LYS A 92 4.01 -5.15 24.46
CA LYS A 92 3.39 -3.83 24.44
C LYS A 92 4.09 -2.94 23.40
N ASP A 93 3.33 -2.01 22.83
CA ASP A 93 3.81 -0.94 21.96
C ASP A 93 4.57 -1.40 20.70
N LYS A 94 3.93 -2.25 19.88
CA LYS A 94 4.53 -2.78 18.64
C LYS A 94 4.58 -1.69 17.56
N VAL A 95 5.80 -1.41 17.08
CA VAL A 95 6.06 -0.39 16.05
C VAL A 95 6.39 -1.04 14.71
N PHE A 96 5.66 -0.65 13.66
CA PHE A 96 5.93 -1.04 12.26
C PHE A 96 6.27 0.17 11.41
N ILE A 97 7.25 0.02 10.51
CA ILE A 97 7.58 1.02 9.49
C ILE A 97 7.32 0.42 8.11
N ASP A 98 6.49 1.08 7.31
CA ASP A 98 6.09 0.67 5.96
C ASP A 98 6.64 1.69 4.96
N ILE A 99 7.79 1.40 4.34
CA ILE A 99 8.42 2.28 3.33
C ILE A 99 7.96 1.83 1.94
N GLY A 100 7.24 2.70 1.24
CA GLY A 100 6.48 2.33 0.03
C GLY A 100 5.12 1.73 0.40
N ALA A 101 4.40 2.40 1.30
CA ALA A 101 3.16 1.88 1.88
C ALA A 101 2.03 1.69 0.86
N ASN A 102 2.12 2.34 -0.32
CA ASN A 102 1.14 2.27 -1.38
C ASN A 102 -0.27 2.60 -0.82
N THR A 103 -1.31 1.84 -1.17
CA THR A 103 -2.69 2.01 -0.66
C THR A 103 -2.90 1.43 0.74
N GLY A 104 -1.83 1.00 1.43
CA GLY A 104 -1.83 0.64 2.85
C GLY A 104 -2.01 -0.84 3.15
N HIS A 105 -1.77 -1.75 2.20
CA HIS A 105 -2.01 -3.18 2.40
C HIS A 105 -1.33 -3.74 3.65
N TYR A 106 -0.03 -3.51 3.84
CA TYR A 106 0.71 -4.00 4.99
C TYR A 106 0.35 -3.24 6.26
N SER A 107 0.38 -1.90 6.20
CA SER A 107 -0.02 -1.02 7.31
C SER A 107 -1.39 -1.39 7.92
N LEU A 108 -2.44 -1.52 7.11
CA LEU A 108 -3.78 -1.88 7.57
C LEU A 108 -3.82 -3.31 8.13
N SER A 109 -3.12 -4.23 7.48
CA SER A 109 -3.07 -5.64 7.89
C SER A 109 -2.39 -5.83 9.25
N LEU A 110 -1.28 -5.14 9.47
CA LEU A 110 -0.50 -5.24 10.71
C LEU A 110 -1.16 -4.46 11.85
N ALA A 111 -1.82 -3.33 11.58
CA ALA A 111 -2.64 -2.65 12.58
C ALA A 111 -3.72 -3.60 13.14
N LYS A 112 -4.38 -4.35 12.26
CA LYS A 112 -5.38 -5.36 12.66
C LYS A 112 -4.81 -6.55 13.44
N ARG A 113 -3.50 -6.77 13.36
CA ARG A 113 -2.73 -7.82 14.05
C ARG A 113 -2.06 -7.31 15.33
N GLY A 114 -2.47 -6.15 15.81
CA GLY A 114 -2.06 -5.63 17.12
C GLY A 114 -0.78 -4.80 17.10
N PHE A 115 -0.35 -4.31 15.94
CA PHE A 115 0.57 -3.17 15.91
C PHE A 115 -0.15 -1.93 16.40
N THR A 116 0.50 -1.21 17.31
CA THR A 116 -0.10 -0.06 18.01
C THR A 116 0.43 1.27 17.51
N LYS A 117 1.53 1.26 16.74
CA LYS A 117 2.04 2.44 16.04
C LYS A 117 2.65 2.03 14.71
N ILE A 118 2.23 2.68 13.64
CA ILE A 118 2.68 2.40 12.28
C ILE A 118 3.05 3.72 11.60
N ILE A 119 4.22 3.76 10.99
CA ILE A 119 4.63 4.88 10.12
C ILE A 119 4.56 4.38 8.67
N ALA A 120 3.59 4.89 7.92
CA ALA A 120 3.36 4.55 6.52
C ALA A 120 3.91 5.65 5.62
N ILE A 121 4.97 5.37 4.87
CA ILE A 121 5.66 6.34 4.02
C ILE A 121 5.29 6.06 2.55
N GLU A 122 4.68 7.04 1.90
CA GLU A 122 4.27 6.96 0.49
C GLU A 122 4.40 8.35 -0.14
N PRO A 123 5.26 8.54 -1.16
CA PRO A 123 5.42 9.84 -1.80
C PRO A 123 4.39 10.15 -2.89
N ASN A 124 3.74 9.15 -3.50
CA ASN A 124 2.93 9.35 -4.70
C ASN A 124 1.55 9.98 -4.38
N PRO A 125 1.24 11.21 -4.83
CA PRO A 125 0.03 11.94 -4.41
C PRO A 125 -1.31 11.21 -4.64
N PRO A 126 -1.59 10.57 -5.79
CA PRO A 126 -2.86 9.86 -5.97
C PRO A 126 -2.94 8.58 -5.12
N THR A 127 -1.81 7.91 -4.88
CA THR A 127 -1.74 6.76 -3.97
C THR A 127 -1.92 7.18 -2.51
N LEU A 128 -1.34 8.32 -2.13
CA LEU A 128 -1.54 8.96 -0.83
C LEU A 128 -3.00 9.27 -0.55
N GLU A 129 -3.77 9.74 -1.54
CA GLU A 129 -5.20 9.98 -1.37
C GLU A 129 -5.94 8.69 -0.99
N LEU A 130 -5.64 7.59 -1.67
CA LEU A 130 -6.20 6.26 -1.38
C LEU A 130 -5.75 5.72 -0.04
N LEU A 131 -4.47 5.88 0.32
CA LEU A 131 -3.93 5.47 1.61
C LEU A 131 -4.65 6.18 2.76
N ASN A 132 -4.75 7.51 2.70
CA ASN A 132 -5.46 8.31 3.71
C ASN A 132 -6.93 7.85 3.82
N PHE A 133 -7.60 7.67 2.69
CA PHE A 133 -8.98 7.19 2.68
C PHE A 133 -9.10 5.81 3.35
N ASN A 134 -8.21 4.87 3.00
CA ASN A 134 -8.25 3.50 3.52
C ASN A 134 -7.92 3.43 5.02
N VAL A 135 -7.00 4.25 5.52
CA VAL A 135 -6.73 4.37 6.96
C VAL A 135 -7.98 4.87 7.70
N SER A 136 -8.58 5.96 7.21
CA SER A 136 -9.72 6.60 7.86
C SER A 136 -10.97 5.71 7.90
N ILE A 137 -11.32 5.01 6.81
CA ILE A 137 -12.53 4.15 6.80
C ILE A 137 -12.44 2.91 7.70
N ASN A 138 -11.24 2.59 8.18
CA ASN A 138 -10.98 1.52 9.14
C ASN A 138 -10.77 2.04 10.57
N ASP A 139 -10.92 3.35 10.80
CA ASP A 139 -10.75 4.01 12.10
C ASP A 139 -9.33 3.80 12.67
N LEU A 140 -8.31 3.89 11.82
CA LEU A 140 -6.91 3.60 12.16
C LEU A 140 -6.01 4.84 12.23
N ASP A 141 -6.58 6.06 12.19
CA ASP A 141 -5.82 7.32 12.20
C ASP A 141 -4.95 7.50 13.46
N GLU A 142 -5.38 6.94 14.60
CA GLU A 142 -4.61 6.97 15.86
C GLU A 142 -3.44 5.97 15.90
N ILE A 143 -3.45 4.98 15.00
CA ILE A 143 -2.44 3.91 14.94
C ILE A 143 -1.47 4.16 13.78
N ILE A 144 -1.96 4.64 12.64
CA ILE A 144 -1.20 4.79 11.40
C ILE A 144 -0.94 6.27 11.12
N THR A 145 0.32 6.68 11.25
CA THR A 145 0.79 8.00 10.81
C THR A 145 1.28 7.90 9.37
N ILE A 146 0.65 8.65 8.46
CA ILE A 146 1.05 8.73 7.05
C ILE A 146 2.09 9.83 6.88
N VAL A 147 3.21 9.50 6.23
CA VAL A 147 4.31 10.42 5.92
C VAL A 147 4.39 10.58 4.40
N PRO A 148 3.95 11.72 3.84
CA PRO A 148 3.87 11.94 2.39
C PRO A 148 5.22 12.38 1.80
N LEU A 149 6.29 11.65 2.10
CA LEU A 149 7.68 11.99 1.72
C LEU A 149 8.36 10.80 1.06
N CYS A 150 9.36 11.09 0.23
CA CYS A 150 10.27 10.07 -0.28
C CYS A 150 11.43 9.89 0.71
N ILE A 151 11.90 8.65 0.91
CA ILE A 151 13.08 8.42 1.74
C ILE A 151 14.34 8.70 0.93
N GLY A 152 15.17 9.62 1.41
CA GLY A 152 16.43 9.96 0.76
C GLY A 152 17.10 11.19 1.37
N GLN A 153 18.26 11.55 0.82
CA GLN A 153 18.97 12.78 1.17
C GLN A 153 18.69 13.89 0.15
N GLY A 154 18.58 15.13 0.62
CA GLY A 154 18.30 16.32 -0.20
C GLY A 154 16.93 16.94 0.08
N ASP A 155 16.56 17.96 -0.71
CA ASP A 155 15.31 18.69 -0.51
C ASP A 155 14.13 18.07 -1.28
N LYS A 156 14.29 17.85 -2.59
CA LYS A 156 13.26 17.27 -3.47
C LYS A 156 13.90 16.38 -4.53
N VAL A 157 13.22 15.29 -4.88
CA VAL A 157 13.61 14.41 -6.00
C VAL A 157 12.55 14.41 -7.09
N PRO A 158 12.95 14.30 -8.37
CA PRO A 158 12.00 14.09 -9.44
C PRO A 158 11.39 12.69 -9.32
N PHE A 159 10.07 12.62 -9.30
CA PHE A 159 9.30 11.39 -9.22
C PHE A 159 8.50 11.24 -10.49
N TYR A 160 8.79 10.17 -11.25
CA TYR A 160 8.11 9.87 -12.48
C TYR A 160 6.98 8.91 -12.16
N CYS A 161 5.75 9.43 -12.20
CA CYS A 161 4.57 8.58 -12.24
C CYS A 161 4.56 7.89 -13.59
N GLY A 162 4.88 6.59 -13.64
CA GLY A 162 4.53 5.78 -14.80
C GLY A 162 3.03 5.83 -15.04
N SER A 163 2.57 5.36 -16.20
CA SER A 163 1.14 5.33 -16.57
C SER A 163 0.22 4.47 -15.67
N GLY A 164 0.72 3.97 -14.53
CA GLY A 164 -0.06 3.35 -13.45
C GLY A 164 0.48 3.71 -12.06
N LEU A 165 -0.42 3.77 -11.07
CA LEU A 165 -0.16 4.13 -9.67
C LEU A 165 0.82 3.22 -8.91
N GLY A 166 1.21 2.09 -9.51
CA GLY A 166 2.10 1.08 -8.90
C GLY A 166 3.44 0.88 -9.62
N THR A 167 3.85 1.77 -10.52
CA THR A 167 5.17 1.73 -11.18
C THR A 167 5.74 3.13 -11.21
N ALA A 168 6.09 3.62 -10.03
CA ALA A 168 6.55 4.98 -9.86
C ALA A 168 8.04 4.95 -9.48
N SER A 169 8.86 5.47 -10.39
CA SER A 169 10.31 5.44 -10.27
C SER A 169 10.86 6.87 -10.22
N VAL A 170 11.92 7.09 -9.46
CA VAL A 170 12.73 8.32 -9.54
C VAL A 170 13.69 8.26 -10.74
N ILE A 171 13.85 7.08 -11.37
CA ILE A 171 14.61 6.88 -12.60
C ILE A 171 13.67 7.06 -13.80
N ARG A 172 14.02 7.96 -14.72
CA ARG A 172 13.30 8.17 -15.97
C ARG A 172 13.39 6.93 -16.86
N GLU A 173 12.28 6.25 -17.11
CA GLU A 173 12.23 5.31 -18.24
C GLU A 173 12.19 6.11 -19.55
N ASN A 174 13.02 5.70 -20.52
CA ASN A 174 13.27 6.45 -21.77
C ASN A 174 12.03 6.67 -22.67
N SER A 175 10.87 6.11 -22.32
CA SER A 175 9.62 6.17 -23.09
C SER A 175 8.57 7.15 -22.57
N ASP A 176 8.71 7.70 -21.35
CA ASP A 176 7.70 8.57 -20.77
C ASP A 176 8.06 10.07 -20.94
N ASN A 177 7.21 10.77 -21.69
CA ASN A 177 7.25 12.23 -21.89
C ASN A 177 6.52 13.01 -20.78
N THR A 178 6.07 12.32 -19.73
CA THR A 178 5.34 12.92 -18.62
C THR A 178 6.31 13.76 -17.76
N PRO A 179 5.99 15.03 -17.45
CA PRO A 179 6.84 15.83 -16.57
C PRO A 179 6.91 15.20 -15.18
N PRO A 180 8.08 15.20 -14.51
CA PRO A 180 8.21 14.65 -13.17
C PRO A 180 7.43 15.48 -12.16
N ILE A 181 6.89 14.81 -11.14
CA ILE A 181 6.38 15.45 -9.94
C ILE A 181 7.57 15.58 -8.98
N TYR A 182 7.77 16.77 -8.39
CA TYR A 182 8.79 16.92 -7.36
C TYR A 182 8.20 16.59 -5.99
N VAL A 183 8.72 15.54 -5.38
CA VAL A 183 8.34 15.11 -4.02
C VAL A 183 9.45 15.47 -3.04
N GLU A 184 9.05 15.86 -1.84
CA GLU A 184 9.95 16.18 -0.75
C GLU A 184 10.63 14.91 -0.24
N THR A 185 11.90 15.04 0.11
CA THR A 185 12.69 13.96 0.68
C THR A 185 12.98 14.19 2.15
N GLU A 186 13.04 13.10 2.90
CA GLU A 186 13.56 13.12 4.26
C GLU A 186 14.24 11.79 4.58
N THR A 187 15.23 11.83 5.45
CA THR A 187 15.92 10.62 5.91
C THR A 187 15.04 9.84 6.89
N LEU A 188 15.15 8.51 6.83
CA LEU A 188 14.41 7.66 7.75
C LEU A 188 14.71 7.99 9.22
N ILE A 189 15.98 8.29 9.54
CA ILE A 189 16.39 8.63 10.92
C ILE A 189 15.69 9.89 11.44
N ASN A 190 15.54 10.93 10.61
CA ASN A 190 14.85 12.15 11.01
C ASN A 190 13.35 11.92 11.19
N ILE A 191 12.71 11.14 10.31
CA ILE A 191 11.31 10.75 10.47
C ILE A 191 11.11 10.01 11.80
N LEU A 192 11.96 9.03 12.11
CA LEU A 192 11.89 8.27 13.36
C LEU A 192 12.07 9.17 14.58
N ASN A 193 13.06 10.08 14.56
CA ASN A 193 13.31 11.04 15.63
C ASN A 193 12.13 11.99 15.84
N ASN A 194 11.58 12.56 14.76
CA ASN A 194 10.42 13.45 14.81
C ASN A 194 9.18 12.76 15.38
N GLN A 195 9.04 11.45 15.13
CA GLN A 195 7.95 10.62 15.65
C GLN A 195 8.25 9.99 17.02
N ASN A 196 9.39 10.34 17.64
CA ASN A 196 9.87 9.79 18.91
C ASN A 196 9.93 8.24 18.91
N ILE A 197 10.33 7.64 17.80
CA ILE A 197 10.48 6.19 17.65
C ILE A 197 11.89 5.78 18.09
N ILE A 198 11.97 5.11 19.23
CA ILE A 198 13.24 4.60 19.78
C ILE A 198 13.49 3.12 19.47
N LYS A 199 12.46 2.39 19.02
CA LYS A 199 12.49 0.96 18.72
C LYS A 199 11.52 0.64 17.60
N ILE A 200 11.97 -0.23 16.68
CA ILE A 200 11.17 -0.76 15.58
C ILE A 200 11.09 -2.27 15.77
N ASP A 201 9.88 -2.83 15.77
CA ASP A 201 9.67 -4.27 15.89
C ASP A 201 9.72 -4.96 14.53
N SER A 202 9.30 -4.26 13.47
CA SER A 202 9.33 -4.77 12.10
C SER A 202 9.37 -3.62 11.10
N MET A 203 9.97 -3.85 9.94
CA MET A 203 10.03 -2.87 8.86
C MET A 203 9.87 -3.57 7.52
N LYS A 204 9.12 -2.95 6.62
CA LYS A 204 9.09 -3.29 5.20
C LYS A 204 9.70 -2.15 4.41
N ILE A 205 10.53 -2.51 3.43
CA ILE A 205 11.10 -1.58 2.45
C ILE A 205 10.78 -2.12 1.07
N ASP A 206 9.98 -1.37 0.32
CA ASP A 206 9.53 -1.74 -1.02
C ASP A 206 9.40 -0.46 -1.86
N ILE A 207 10.57 0.08 -2.22
CA ILE A 207 10.72 1.35 -2.91
C ILE A 207 11.57 1.12 -4.15
N GLU A 208 10.95 0.51 -5.17
CA GLU A 208 11.48 0.13 -6.49
C GLU A 208 12.84 0.77 -6.89
N GLY A 209 13.95 0.27 -6.34
CA GLY A 209 15.31 0.67 -6.71
C GLY A 209 15.99 1.79 -5.89
N PHE A 210 15.43 2.18 -4.74
CA PHE A 210 15.97 3.18 -3.81
C PHE A 210 16.20 2.64 -2.39
N GLU A 211 16.21 1.32 -2.24
CA GLU A 211 16.41 0.65 -0.95
C GLU A 211 17.77 0.98 -0.33
N ASP A 212 18.79 1.21 -1.16
CA ASP A 212 20.11 1.65 -0.75
C ASP A 212 20.08 3.03 -0.07
N GLN A 213 19.34 4.00 -0.63
CA GLN A 213 19.19 5.33 -0.05
C GLN A 213 18.48 5.31 1.29
N ALA A 214 17.51 4.41 1.47
CA ALA A 214 16.83 4.24 2.74
C ALA A 214 17.75 3.68 3.84
N LEU A 215 18.70 2.82 3.49
CA LEU A 215 19.56 2.13 4.44
C LEU A 215 20.94 2.79 4.64
N PHE A 216 21.44 3.56 3.66
CA PHE A 216 22.76 4.19 3.70
C PHE A 216 23.05 4.99 4.98
N PRO A 217 22.10 5.76 5.56
CA PRO A 217 22.36 6.51 6.80
C PRO A 217 22.69 5.66 8.03
N PHE A 218 22.57 4.32 7.95
CA PHE A 218 22.83 3.39 9.06
C PHE A 218 24.17 2.64 8.95
N PHE A 219 24.98 2.92 7.91
CA PHE A 219 26.31 2.32 7.69
C PHE A 219 27.40 3.39 7.68
#